data_AF-A0A7C9RXF6-F1
#
_entry.id   AF-A0A7C9RXF6-F1
#
_cell.length_a   1.000
_cell.length_b   1.000
_cell.length_c   1.000
_cell.angle_alpha   90.00
_cell.angle_beta   90.00
_cell.angle_gamma   90.00
#
_symmetry.space_group_name_H-M   'P 1'
#
loop_
_entity.id
_entity.type
_entity.pdbx_description
1 polymer ?
#
loop_
_entity_poly.entity_id
_entity_poly.type
_entity_poly.pdbx_seq_one_letter_code
_entity_poly.pdbx_strand_id
1 'polypeptide(L)'
;MFRAGGPAKQVFGFADYSDQIEKWFADLADRGSSVSISFRFVERIASNDVASERGIFQMVSKRADGDGRTFYGRFHTYARRTDGRGRICVDYDTDERSATLEEEFLAAIDVDDVDAFAA
;
A
#
# COMPACT_ATOMS: atom_id res chain seq x y z
N MET A 1 -10.83 5.53 -8.68
CA MET A 1 -9.56 4.83 -8.47
C MET A 1 -9.43 3.76 -9.55
N PHE A 2 -8.25 3.61 -10.14
CA PHE A 2 -7.86 2.41 -10.86
C PHE A 2 -6.67 1.78 -10.13
N ARG A 3 -6.73 0.48 -9.84
CA ARG A 3 -5.58 -0.27 -9.34
C ARG A 3 -4.87 -0.92 -10.51
N ALA A 4 -3.57 -0.73 -10.63
CA ALA A 4 -2.70 -1.38 -11.59
C ALA A 4 -1.77 -2.34 -10.84
N GLY A 5 -2.15 -3.62 -10.78
CA GLY A 5 -1.32 -4.63 -10.12
C GLY A 5 -0.20 -5.10 -11.04
N GLY A 6 1.05 -4.80 -10.68
CA GLY A 6 2.27 -5.29 -11.34
C GLY A 6 2.31 -6.83 -11.56
N PRO A 7 1.92 -7.68 -10.59
CA PRO A 7 2.00 -9.14 -10.71
C PRO A 7 1.15 -9.70 -11.84
N ALA A 8 -0.09 -9.24 -11.89
CA ALA A 8 -1.13 -9.83 -12.72
C ALA A 8 -1.29 -9.09 -14.06
N LYS A 9 -0.60 -7.95 -14.23
CA LYS A 9 -0.82 -6.99 -15.33
C LYS A 9 -2.31 -6.67 -15.49
N GLN A 10 -3.00 -6.53 -14.36
CA GLN A 10 -4.43 -6.28 -14.31
C GLN A 10 -4.70 -4.85 -13.89
N VAL A 11 -5.71 -4.26 -14.54
CA VAL A 11 -6.25 -2.96 -14.16
C VAL A 11 -7.67 -3.17 -13.66
N PHE A 12 -7.92 -2.78 -12.42
CA PHE A 12 -9.24 -2.84 -11.81
C PHE A 12 -9.84 -1.46 -11.68
N GLY A 13 -11.14 -1.36 -11.95
CA GLY A 13 -11.94 -0.21 -11.52
C GLY A 13 -12.20 -0.25 -10.01
N PHE A 14 -12.73 0.84 -9.48
CA PHE A 14 -13.02 0.95 -8.04
C PHE A 14 -13.97 -0.16 -7.52
N ALA A 15 -15.05 -0.46 -8.25
CA ALA A 15 -16.04 -1.46 -7.82
C ALA A 15 -15.41 -2.85 -7.70
N ASP A 16 -14.76 -3.32 -8.76
CA ASP A 16 -14.10 -4.64 -8.77
C ASP A 16 -13.04 -4.74 -7.67
N TYR A 17 -12.27 -3.66 -7.48
CA TYR A 17 -11.24 -3.61 -6.45
C TYR A 17 -11.82 -3.66 -5.03
N SER A 18 -12.84 -2.84 -4.75
CA SER A 18 -13.52 -2.81 -3.44
C SER A 18 -14.10 -4.18 -3.11
N ASP A 19 -14.84 -4.77 -4.05
CA ASP A 19 -15.47 -6.09 -3.88
C ASP A 19 -14.43 -7.18 -3.60
N GLN A 20 -13.28 -7.14 -4.30
CA GLN A 20 -12.21 -8.12 -4.09
C GLN A 20 -11.58 -7.97 -2.70
N ILE A 21 -11.31 -6.74 -2.26
CA ILE A 21 -10.71 -6.46 -0.95
C ILE A 21 -11.66 -6.83 0.18
N GLU A 22 -12.94 -6.50 0.06
CA GLU A 22 -13.97 -6.85 1.05
C GLU A 22 -14.07 -8.37 1.23
N LYS A 23 -14.12 -9.14 0.12
CA LYS A 23 -14.14 -10.61 0.17
C LYS A 23 -12.87 -11.17 0.81
N TRP A 24 -11.71 -10.63 0.46
CA TRP A 24 -10.43 -11.09 1.03
C TRP A 24 -10.34 -10.87 2.54
N PHE A 25 -10.84 -9.73 3.04
CA PHE A 25 -10.90 -9.47 4.48
C PHE A 25 -11.94 -10.33 5.21
N ALA A 26 -13.10 -10.58 4.60
CA ALA A 26 -14.08 -11.52 5.14
C ALA A 26 -13.49 -12.94 5.27
N ASP A 27 -12.85 -13.43 4.21
CA ASP A 27 -12.20 -14.74 4.20
C ASP A 27 -11.07 -14.85 5.25
N LEU A 28 -10.30 -13.76 5.45
CA LEU A 28 -9.29 -13.68 6.51
C LEU A 28 -9.90 -13.83 7.90
N ALA A 29 -10.98 -13.10 8.17
CA ALA A 29 -11.68 -13.13 9.45
C ALA A 29 -12.29 -14.51 9.74
N ASP A 30 -12.96 -15.11 8.75
CA ASP A 30 -13.64 -16.41 8.88
C ASP A 30 -12.67 -17.54 9.25
N ARG A 31 -11.43 -17.48 8.74
CA ARG A 31 -10.37 -18.45 9.07
C ARG A 31 -9.52 -18.06 10.29
N GLY A 32 -9.93 -17.05 11.06
CA GLY A 32 -9.22 -16.57 12.24
C GLY A 32 -7.83 -16.01 11.96
N SER A 33 -7.57 -15.57 10.73
CA SER A 33 -6.31 -14.96 10.33
C SER A 33 -6.42 -13.43 10.36
N SER A 34 -5.30 -12.76 10.51
CA SER A 34 -5.21 -11.30 10.47
C SER A 34 -4.05 -10.85 9.62
N VAL A 35 -4.11 -9.59 9.21
CA VAL A 35 -3.05 -8.91 8.48
C VAL A 35 -2.89 -7.51 9.05
N SER A 36 -1.65 -7.06 9.19
CA SER A 36 -1.32 -5.66 9.39
C SER A 36 -0.48 -5.16 8.22
N ILE A 37 -0.66 -3.89 7.87
CA ILE A 37 0.09 -3.25 6.79
C ILE A 37 0.67 -1.94 7.33
N SER A 38 1.96 -1.74 7.09
CA SER A 38 2.71 -0.53 7.46
C SER A 38 3.33 0.07 6.19
N PHE A 39 3.42 1.39 6.12
CA PHE A 39 3.98 2.10 4.96
C PHE A 39 5.14 2.99 5.36
N ARG A 40 6.13 3.09 4.48
CA ARG A 40 7.27 4.01 4.57
C ARG A 40 7.45 4.71 3.23
N PHE A 41 7.79 5.98 3.24
CA PHE A 41 7.97 6.77 2.02
C PHE A 41 9.44 6.82 1.60
N VAL A 42 9.65 6.67 0.30
CA VAL A 42 10.93 6.95 -0.36
C VAL A 42 10.87 8.32 -1.06
N GLU A 43 9.69 8.72 -1.53
CA GLU A 43 9.46 10.01 -2.16
C GLU A 43 8.00 10.44 -1.93
N ARG A 44 7.81 11.71 -1.58
CA ARG A 44 6.50 12.35 -1.52
C ARG A 44 6.60 13.72 -2.17
N ILE A 45 5.81 13.91 -3.23
CA ILE A 45 5.64 15.20 -3.91
C ILE A 45 4.16 15.55 -3.79
N ALA A 46 3.85 16.54 -2.96
CA ALA A 46 2.48 16.95 -2.69
C ALA A 46 2.29 18.44 -2.92
N SER A 47 1.08 18.79 -3.38
CA SER A 47 0.56 20.15 -3.46
C SER A 47 -0.81 20.18 -2.78
N ASN A 48 -1.49 21.32 -2.84
CA ASN A 48 -2.83 21.45 -2.27
C ASN A 48 -3.81 20.39 -2.78
N ASP A 49 -3.78 20.04 -4.08
CA ASP A 49 -4.84 19.25 -4.69
C ASP A 49 -4.40 17.92 -5.30
N VAL A 50 -3.08 17.68 -5.42
CA VAL A 50 -2.54 16.44 -5.97
C VAL A 50 -1.30 16.00 -5.19
N ALA A 51 -1.10 14.69 -5.11
CA ALA A 51 0.10 14.07 -4.57
C ALA A 51 0.55 12.89 -5.44
N SER A 52 1.87 12.70 -5.52
CA SER A 52 2.52 11.50 -6.04
C SER A 52 3.42 10.96 -4.93
N GLU A 53 3.18 9.73 -4.51
CA GLU A 53 3.88 9.12 -3.39
C GLU A 53 4.43 7.76 -3.79
N ARG A 54 5.69 7.51 -3.44
CA ARG A 54 6.36 6.25 -3.67
C ARG A 54 6.97 5.76 -2.38
N GLY A 55 6.94 4.46 -2.19
CA GLY A 55 7.47 3.89 -0.96
C GLY A 55 7.42 2.38 -0.93
N ILE A 56 7.59 1.88 0.28
CA ILE A 56 7.66 0.45 0.58
C ILE A 56 6.62 0.16 1.65
N PHE A 57 5.84 -0.89 1.45
CA PHE A 57 4.93 -1.40 2.46
C PHE A 57 5.46 -2.71 3.04
N GLN A 58 5.22 -2.90 4.33
CA GLN A 58 5.38 -4.15 5.04
C GLN A 58 4.00 -4.71 5.32
N MET A 59 3.75 -5.95 4.94
CA MET A 59 2.54 -6.70 5.27
C MET A 59 2.89 -7.87 6.16
N VAL A 60 2.34 -7.91 7.37
CA VAL A 60 2.51 -9.03 8.31
C VAL A 60 1.21 -9.80 8.39
N SER A 61 1.23 -11.05 7.92
CA SER A 61 0.10 -11.96 8.05
C SER A 61 0.29 -12.87 9.26
N LYS A 62 -0.79 -13.11 10.00
CA LYS A 62 -0.85 -14.06 11.11
C LYS A 62 -2.01 -15.02 10.89
N ARG A 63 -1.75 -16.32 10.93
CA ARG A 63 -2.75 -17.37 10.81
C ARG A 63 -3.27 -17.78 12.19
N ALA A 64 -4.39 -18.49 12.21
CA ALA A 64 -5.04 -18.94 13.44
C ALA A 64 -4.17 -19.90 14.26
N ASP A 65 -3.30 -20.68 13.60
CA ASP A 65 -2.33 -21.59 14.22
C ASP A 65 -1.11 -20.86 14.82
N GLY A 66 -1.01 -19.54 14.63
CA GLY A 66 0.12 -18.72 15.08
C GLY A 66 1.23 -18.56 14.04
N ASP A 67 1.19 -19.30 12.91
CA ASP A 67 2.16 -19.12 11.83
C ASP A 67 1.99 -17.74 11.18
N GLY A 68 3.11 -17.10 10.90
CA GLY A 68 3.12 -15.77 10.29
C GLY A 68 4.07 -15.67 9.12
N ARG A 69 3.81 -14.71 8.24
CA ARG A 69 4.72 -14.31 7.17
C ARG A 69 4.74 -12.81 7.05
N THR A 70 5.95 -12.26 6.94
CA THR A 70 6.18 -10.88 6.56
C THR A 70 6.47 -10.83 5.06
N PHE A 71 5.86 -9.87 4.39
CA PHE A 71 6.07 -9.55 2.99
C PHE A 71 6.38 -8.07 2.86
N TYR A 72 7.27 -7.73 1.92
CA TYR A 72 7.56 -6.35 1.56
C TYR A 72 7.26 -6.13 0.09
N GLY A 73 6.75 -4.96 -0.26
CA GLY A 73 6.49 -4.58 -1.64
C GLY A 73 6.62 -3.08 -1.85
N ARG A 74 6.78 -2.65 -3.10
CA ARG A 74 6.81 -1.24 -3.47
C ARG A 74 5.42 -0.77 -3.86
N PHE A 75 5.12 0.48 -3.52
CA PHE A 75 3.92 1.16 -3.98
C PHE A 75 4.27 2.47 -4.68
N HIS A 76 3.39 2.86 -5.60
CA HIS A 76 3.33 4.18 -6.21
C HIS A 76 1.87 4.60 -6.33
N THR A 77 1.50 5.64 -5.60
CA THR A 77 0.15 6.19 -5.63
C THR A 77 0.14 7.58 -6.25
N TYR A 78 -0.95 7.87 -6.95
CA TYR A 78 -1.33 9.22 -7.30
C TYR A 78 -2.65 9.53 -6.62
N ALA A 79 -2.69 10.60 -5.84
CA ALA A 79 -3.88 11.05 -5.14
C ALA A 79 -4.32 12.43 -5.64
N ARG A 80 -5.63 12.66 -5.60
CA ARG A 80 -6.24 13.96 -5.88
C ARG A 80 -7.20 14.31 -4.75
N ARG A 81 -7.18 15.57 -4.33
CA ARG A 81 -8.18 16.11 -3.40
C ARG A 81 -9.42 16.54 -4.18
N THR A 82 -10.59 16.11 -3.72
CA THR A 82 -11.88 16.45 -4.31
C THR A 82 -12.88 16.57 -3.17
N ASP A 83 -13.62 17.68 -3.12
CA ASP A 83 -14.56 18.02 -2.03
C ASP A 83 -13.90 17.98 -0.64
N GLY A 84 -12.67 18.49 -0.55
CA GLY A 84 -11.89 18.50 0.70
C GLY A 84 -11.35 17.14 1.14
N ARG A 85 -11.55 16.07 0.35
CA ARG A 85 -11.09 14.71 0.68
C ARG A 85 -10.02 14.25 -0.31
N GLY A 86 -8.88 13.79 0.22
CA GLY A 86 -7.88 13.08 -0.59
C GLY A 86 -8.41 11.71 -1.02
N ARG A 87 -8.26 11.39 -2.31
CA ARG A 87 -8.64 10.10 -2.87
C ARG A 87 -7.50 9.57 -3.74
N ILE A 88 -7.13 8.31 -3.55
CA ILE A 88 -6.19 7.63 -4.43
C ILE A 88 -6.87 7.44 -5.78
N CYS A 89 -6.27 8.02 -6.82
CA CYS A 89 -6.74 7.94 -8.20
C CYS A 89 -6.10 6.74 -8.90
N VAL A 90 -4.82 6.49 -8.63
CA VAL A 90 -4.05 5.36 -9.15
C VAL A 90 -3.29 4.75 -8.00
N ASP A 91 -3.35 3.43 -7.91
CA ASP A 91 -2.55 2.62 -7.00
C ASP A 91 -1.81 1.58 -7.84
N TYR A 92 -0.48 1.64 -7.79
CA TYR A 92 0.41 0.73 -8.49
C TYR A 92 1.32 0.06 -7.48
N ASP A 93 1.26 -1.26 -7.41
CA ASP A 93 2.13 -2.07 -6.58
C ASP A 93 2.90 -3.10 -7.41
N THR A 94 4.16 -3.32 -7.07
CA THR A 94 4.98 -4.39 -7.66
C THR A 94 5.25 -5.46 -6.62
N ASP A 95 5.21 -6.71 -7.08
CA ASP A 95 5.68 -7.91 -6.40
C ASP A 95 7.17 -8.15 -6.68
N GLU A 96 7.93 -7.06 -6.74
CA GLU A 96 9.38 -7.16 -6.82
C GLU A 96 9.88 -7.85 -5.55
N ARG A 97 10.41 -9.06 -5.71
CA ARG A 97 11.01 -9.81 -4.60
C ARG A 97 12.50 -9.50 -4.59
N SER A 98 12.87 -8.37 -3.99
CA SER A 98 14.27 -8.09 -3.65
C SER A 98 14.54 -8.50 -2.21
N ALA A 99 15.69 -9.12 -1.97
CA ALA A 99 16.19 -9.42 -0.63
C ALA A 99 16.47 -8.16 0.21
N THR A 100 16.55 -6.99 -0.44
CA THR A 100 16.87 -5.70 0.19
C THR A 100 15.64 -4.92 0.67
N LEU A 101 14.42 -5.35 0.34
CA LEU A 101 13.22 -4.55 0.61
C LEU A 101 12.98 -4.29 2.10
N GLU A 102 13.40 -5.20 2.97
CA GLU A 102 13.35 -4.99 4.42
C GLU A 102 14.30 -3.87 4.86
N GLU A 103 15.56 -3.92 4.40
CA GLU A 103 16.56 -2.90 4.68
C GLU A 103 16.13 -1.53 4.15
N GLU A 104 15.57 -1.50 2.95
CA GLU A 104 15.03 -0.29 2.35
C GLU A 104 13.80 0.25 3.10
N PHE A 105 12.92 -0.63 3.59
CA PHE A 105 11.78 -0.23 4.42
C PHE A 105 12.26 0.44 5.72
N LEU A 106 13.28 -0.12 6.36
CA LEU A 106 13.85 0.43 7.61
C LEU A 106 14.61 1.73 7.38
N ALA A 107 15.18 1.94 6.20
CA ALA A 107 15.87 3.18 5.81
C ALA A 107 14.92 4.28 5.30
N ALA A 108 13.69 3.92 4.93
CA ALA A 108 12.70 4.84 4.39
C ALA A 108 12.02 5.71 5.47
N ILE A 109 11.43 6.81 5.04
CA ILE A 109 10.88 7.85 5.91
C ILE A 109 9.53 7.38 6.49
N ASP A 110 9.29 7.69 7.76
CA ASP A 110 8.01 7.39 8.42
C ASP A 110 6.84 8.14 7.76
N VAL A 111 5.65 7.54 7.75
CA VAL A 111 4.44 8.16 7.17
C VAL A 111 4.08 9.47 7.88
N ASP A 112 4.39 9.53 9.18
CA ASP A 112 4.09 10.66 10.07
C ASP A 112 5.22 11.70 10.14
N ASP A 113 6.38 11.43 9.51
CA ASP A 113 7.47 12.40 9.40
C ASP A 113 7.20 13.37 8.23
N VAL A 114 6.30 14.31 8.49
CA VAL A 114 5.88 15.32 7.50
C VAL A 114 6.96 16.34 7.20
N ASP A 115 7.90 16.55 8.13
CA ASP A 115 8.97 17.53 8.01
C ASP A 115 10.06 17.06 7.05
N ALA A 116 10.28 15.75 6.94
CA ALA A 116 11.19 15.15 5.96
C ALA A 116 10.84 15.45 4.49
N PHE A 117 9.63 15.95 4.21
CA PHE A 117 9.16 16.34 2.87
C PHE A 117 8.85 17.83 2.74
N ALA A 118 9.09 18.62 3.79
CA ALA A 118 8.95 20.06 3.72
C ALA A 118 10.18 20.65 3.00
N ALA A 119 9.96 21.18 1.79
CA ALA A 119 10.94 21.98 1.06
C ALA A 119 10.89 23.45 1.51
#